data_AF-A0A9P0PH27-F1
#
_entry.id   AF-A0A9P0PH27-F1
#
_cell.length_a   1.000
_cell.length_b   1.000
_cell.length_c   1.000
_cell.angle_alpha   90.00
_cell.angle_beta   90.00
_cell.angle_gamma   90.00
#
_symmetry.space_group_name_H-M   'P 1'
#
loop_
_entity.id
_entity.type
_entity.pdbx_description
1 polymer ?
#
loop_
_entity_poly.entity_id
_entity_poly.type
_entity_poly.pdbx_seq_one_letter_code
_entity_poly.pdbx_strand_id
1 'polypeptide(L)'
;MNTEDIQLYEDQLTQVNQALITCESEEQKEELLALKASIVELLNLTNGGSPQTKNYTEPSSSSTLEDEFALFMAEMKKEGAIEKAVEDKEYQPFVYEGDIKSIEGKKCRAPHKHQWGDTVYHNAMICSVISNNNEDEIKVRVLFTNPTHQEMLPCPFYYDSDCKFSEEDCRFSHGEIVLFSSLQEYVDPQFDLLEIGSSVLAKQENNLWHRALIKHLFDDKCLVRFESNTHDIEVCINFQMTLMQGPVDFMYFSTNF
;
A
#
# COMPACT_ATOMS: atom_id res chain seq x y z
N MET A 1 16.28 21.85 10.50
CA MET A 1 16.59 23.09 9.75
C MET A 1 17.97 23.55 10.24
N ASN A 2 18.96 23.66 9.35
CA ASN A 2 20.37 23.67 9.72
C ASN A 2 20.83 25.09 10.09
N THR A 3 20.63 25.49 11.35
CA THR A 3 20.94 26.84 11.87
C THR A 3 22.41 27.22 11.69
N GLU A 4 23.29 26.22 11.64
CA GLU A 4 24.74 26.39 11.44
C GLU A 4 25.07 26.94 10.04
N ASP A 5 24.31 26.55 9.01
CA ASP A 5 24.53 27.01 7.63
C ASP A 5 24.10 28.46 7.44
N ILE A 6 23.01 28.89 8.09
CA ILE A 6 22.51 30.28 8.04
C ILE A 6 23.53 31.23 8.65
N GLN A 7 24.06 30.90 9.83
CA GLN A 7 25.06 31.72 10.51
C GLN A 7 26.34 31.84 9.66
N LEU A 8 26.75 30.75 9.01
CA LEU A 8 27.90 30.76 8.11
C LEU A 8 27.72 31.73 6.94
N TYR A 9 26.54 31.75 6.31
CA TYR A 9 26.25 32.66 5.20
C TYR A 9 26.14 34.13 5.65
N GLU A 10 25.62 34.40 6.84
CA GLU A 10 25.58 35.75 7.42
C GLU A 10 27.00 36.29 7.72
N ASP A 11 27.88 35.43 8.25
CA ASP A 11 29.28 35.77 8.51
C ASP A 11 30.03 36.05 7.21
N GLN A 12 29.80 35.25 6.16
CA GLN A 12 30.36 35.48 4.83
C GLN A 12 29.86 36.80 4.22
N LEU A 13 28.58 37.14 4.38
CA LEU A 13 28.02 38.40 3.92
C LEU A 13 28.67 39.60 4.62
N THR A 14 28.97 39.47 5.90
CA THR A 14 29.68 40.51 6.68
C THR A 14 31.10 40.72 6.14
N GLN A 15 31.83 39.64 5.85
CA GLN A 15 33.17 39.72 5.26
C GLN A 15 33.16 40.36 3.86
N VAL A 16 32.20 40.00 3.01
CA VAL A 16 32.06 40.59 1.67
C VAL A 16 31.72 42.09 1.75
N ASN A 17 30.86 42.51 2.68
CA ASN A 17 30.56 43.93 2.89
C ASN A 17 31.79 44.72 3.40
N GLN A 18 32.63 44.13 4.25
CA GLN A 18 33.88 44.75 4.68
C GLN A 18 34.89 44.86 3.53
N ALA A 19 35.00 43.84 2.68
CA ALA A 19 35.83 43.87 1.48
C ALA A 19 35.37 44.96 0.51
N LEU A 20 34.05 45.13 0.31
CA LEU A 20 33.47 46.19 -0.53
C LEU A 20 33.80 47.62 -0.04
N ILE A 21 33.97 47.81 1.28
CA ILE A 21 34.34 49.11 1.86
C ILE A 21 35.83 49.41 1.63
N THR A 22 36.67 48.37 1.59
CA THR A 22 38.14 48.50 1.56
C THR A 22 38.72 48.33 0.16
N CYS A 23 37.90 47.97 -0.83
CA CYS A 23 38.33 47.70 -2.21
C CYS A 23 38.38 48.99 -3.04
N GLU A 24 39.52 49.24 -3.69
CA GLU A 24 39.76 50.41 -4.54
C GLU A 24 39.63 50.12 -6.05
N SER A 25 39.50 48.83 -6.43
CA SER A 25 39.37 48.39 -7.84
C SER A 25 37.90 48.16 -8.20
N GLU A 26 37.41 48.83 -9.26
CA GLU A 26 36.02 48.72 -9.70
C GLU A 26 35.67 47.32 -10.25
N GLU A 27 36.61 46.61 -10.89
CA GLU A 27 36.38 45.24 -11.39
C GLU A 27 36.17 44.25 -10.23
N GLN A 28 36.99 44.34 -9.17
CA GLN A 28 36.85 43.51 -7.97
C GLN A 28 35.57 43.85 -7.18
N LYS A 29 35.13 45.10 -7.23
CA LYS A 29 33.89 45.55 -6.59
C LYS A 29 32.66 44.98 -7.29
N GLU A 30 32.67 44.87 -8.62
CA GLU A 30 31.60 44.19 -9.37
C GLU A 30 31.51 42.70 -9.03
N GLU A 31 32.64 42.00 -8.95
CA GLU A 31 32.69 40.59 -8.53
C GLU A 31 32.17 40.39 -7.10
N LEU A 32 32.55 41.28 -6.17
CA LEU A 32 32.07 41.24 -4.79
C LEU A 32 30.57 41.55 -4.67
N LEU A 33 30.03 42.43 -5.52
CA LEU A 33 28.59 42.70 -5.58
C LEU A 33 27.81 41.50 -6.13
N ALA A 34 28.34 40.83 -7.16
CA ALA A 34 27.75 39.60 -7.68
C ALA A 34 27.76 38.48 -6.63
N LEU A 35 28.87 38.31 -5.92
CA LEU A 35 28.98 37.34 -4.83
C LEU A 35 28.01 37.66 -3.68
N LYS A 36 27.87 38.93 -3.30
CA LYS A 36 26.89 39.37 -2.30
C LYS A 36 25.46 39.03 -2.71
N ALA A 37 25.10 39.26 -3.97
CA ALA A 37 23.75 38.97 -4.48
C ALA A 37 23.44 37.47 -4.40
N SER A 38 24.41 36.62 -4.77
CA SER A 38 24.25 35.16 -4.69
C SER A 38 24.09 34.66 -3.25
N ILE A 39 24.85 35.19 -2.29
CA ILE A 39 24.74 34.81 -0.86
C ILE A 39 23.37 35.23 -0.28
N VAL A 40 22.86 36.41 -0.65
CA VAL A 40 21.52 36.87 -0.22
C VAL A 40 20.41 35.97 -0.76
N GLU A 41 20.54 35.53 -2.02
CA GLU A 41 19.60 34.59 -2.63
C GLU A 41 19.59 33.25 -1.88
N LEU A 42 20.77 32.71 -1.57
CA LEU A 42 20.90 31.48 -0.78
C LEU A 42 20.25 31.63 0.61
N LEU A 43 20.48 32.74 1.31
CA LEU A 43 19.83 33.00 2.60
C LEU A 43 18.31 33.05 2.48
N ASN A 44 17.76 33.68 1.44
CA ASN A 44 16.31 33.73 1.23
C ASN A 44 15.71 32.34 0.95
N LEU A 45 16.43 31.51 0.19
CA LEU A 45 16.03 30.12 -0.08
C LEU A 45 16.13 29.24 1.17
N THR A 46 17.18 29.41 1.97
CA THR A 46 17.41 28.65 3.21
C THR A 46 16.46 29.07 4.34
N ASN A 47 16.07 30.35 4.42
CA ASN A 47 15.08 30.86 5.38
C ASN A 47 13.62 30.60 4.93
N GLY A 48 13.42 30.12 3.69
CA GLY A 48 12.14 30.06 2.97
C GLY A 48 11.43 28.71 2.90
N GLY A 49 11.62 27.77 3.85
CA GLY A 49 10.75 26.58 3.97
C GLY A 49 10.61 26.15 5.44
N SER A 50 9.43 26.06 6.09
CA SER A 50 8.07 25.65 5.66
C SER A 50 7.00 26.33 6.57
N PRO A 51 5.67 26.18 6.34
CA PRO A 51 4.64 27.15 6.68
C PRO A 51 4.25 27.18 8.17
N GLN A 52 3.52 28.26 8.52
CA GLN A 52 2.82 28.57 9.77
C GLN A 52 3.46 29.70 10.59
N THR A 53 2.85 30.89 10.51
CA THR A 53 2.11 31.54 11.61
C THR A 53 2.07 33.05 11.36
N LYS A 54 0.95 33.56 10.84
CA LYS A 54 0.54 34.93 11.14
C LYS A 54 -0.93 34.95 11.51
N ASN A 55 -1.15 35.06 12.83
CA ASN A 55 -2.43 35.37 13.44
C ASN A 55 -2.83 36.82 13.10
N TYR A 56 -3.97 36.93 12.42
CA TYR A 56 -4.99 37.99 12.40
C TYR A 56 -4.60 39.44 12.15
N THR A 57 -4.95 39.94 10.96
CA THR A 57 -6.02 40.95 10.81
C THR A 57 -6.72 40.71 9.47
N GLU A 58 -8.00 40.30 9.51
CA GLU A 58 -8.90 40.22 8.35
C GLU A 58 -9.10 41.62 7.73
N PRO A 59 -9.28 41.76 6.39
CA PRO A 59 -10.31 41.03 5.64
C PRO A 59 -9.91 40.44 4.27
N SER A 60 -10.46 39.26 3.99
CA SER A 60 -10.93 38.75 2.69
C SER A 60 -10.03 38.90 1.44
N SER A 61 -9.29 37.84 1.11
CA SER A 61 -9.21 37.28 -0.26
C SER A 61 -8.53 35.92 -0.23
N SER A 62 -9.31 34.87 -0.36
CA SER A 62 -8.91 33.47 -0.50
C SER A 62 -8.26 33.23 -1.87
N SER A 63 -6.96 33.41 -1.99
CA SER A 63 -6.20 32.75 -3.05
C SER A 63 -5.60 31.47 -2.44
N THR A 64 -6.43 30.44 -2.36
CA THR A 64 -6.05 29.11 -1.85
C THR A 64 -5.12 28.44 -2.85
N LEU A 65 -4.27 27.52 -2.39
CA LEU A 65 -3.30 26.77 -3.22
C LEU A 65 -3.90 26.13 -4.49
N GLU A 66 -5.22 25.94 -4.52
CA GLU A 66 -6.00 25.53 -5.68
C GLU A 66 -5.95 26.55 -6.84
N ASP A 67 -5.92 27.84 -6.54
CA ASP A 67 -5.79 28.91 -7.54
C ASP A 67 -4.40 28.91 -8.16
N GLU A 68 -3.35 28.71 -7.34
CA GLU A 68 -1.97 28.60 -7.84
C GLU A 68 -1.78 27.33 -8.69
N PHE A 69 -2.38 26.21 -8.25
CA PHE A 69 -2.40 24.97 -9.01
C PHE A 69 -3.18 25.11 -10.33
N ALA A 70 -4.34 25.78 -10.30
CA ALA A 70 -5.13 26.05 -11.49
C ALA A 70 -4.39 26.94 -12.49
N LEU A 71 -3.67 27.95 -12.00
CA LEU A 71 -2.83 28.82 -12.83
C LEU A 71 -1.67 28.04 -13.45
N PHE A 72 -1.01 27.17 -12.69
CA PHE A 72 0.07 26.32 -13.19
C PHE A 72 -0.43 25.35 -14.28
N MET A 73 -1.55 24.67 -14.03
CA MET A 73 -2.16 23.76 -15.00
C MET A 73 -2.63 24.48 -16.27
N ALA A 74 -3.14 25.70 -16.13
CA ALA A 74 -3.53 26.54 -17.26
C ALA A 74 -2.31 26.96 -18.11
N GLU A 75 -1.19 27.33 -17.49
CA GLU A 75 0.05 27.69 -18.20
C GLU A 75 0.63 26.47 -18.94
N MET A 76 0.69 25.30 -18.30
CA MET A 76 1.15 24.04 -18.92
C MET A 76 0.30 23.63 -20.14
N LYS A 77 -1.02 23.83 -20.07
CA LYS A 77 -1.93 23.56 -21.19
C LYS A 77 -1.71 24.56 -22.34
N LYS A 78 -1.40 25.81 -22.02
CA LYS A 78 -1.15 26.89 -22.98
C LYS A 78 0.18 26.73 -23.70
N GLU A 79 1.21 26.18 -23.03
CA GLU A 79 2.51 25.84 -23.64
C GLU A 79 2.47 24.56 -24.48
N GLY A 80 1.33 23.88 -24.58
CA GLY A 80 1.17 22.70 -25.43
C GLY A 80 1.86 21.44 -24.90
N ALA A 81 2.35 21.45 -23.65
CA ALA A 81 2.91 20.27 -23.01
C ALA A 81 1.87 19.16 -22.78
N ILE A 82 0.58 19.49 -22.84
CA ILE A 82 -0.55 18.59 -22.62
C ILE A 82 -1.47 18.61 -23.85
N GLU A 83 -1.04 17.96 -24.93
CA GLU A 83 -1.90 17.67 -26.08
C GLU A 83 -2.67 16.35 -25.86
N LYS A 84 -3.98 16.47 -25.57
CA LYS A 84 -5.03 15.43 -25.68
C LYS A 84 -4.59 13.95 -25.52
N ALA A 85 -4.11 13.61 -24.34
CA ALA A 85 -4.24 12.30 -23.71
C ALA A 85 -4.04 12.59 -22.22
N VAL A 86 -5.06 12.60 -21.37
CA VAL A 86 -5.76 11.42 -20.89
C VAL A 86 -7.10 11.89 -20.31
N GLU A 87 -8.21 11.49 -20.94
CA GLU A 87 -9.57 11.62 -20.38
C GLU A 87 -9.98 10.39 -19.55
N ASP A 88 -9.14 9.36 -19.40
CA ASP A 88 -9.48 8.13 -18.64
C ASP A 88 -8.26 7.49 -17.96
N LYS A 89 -7.58 8.24 -17.08
CA LYS A 89 -6.85 7.66 -15.95
C LYS A 89 -7.01 8.62 -14.79
N GLU A 90 -7.97 8.32 -13.93
CA GLU A 90 -7.88 8.73 -12.55
C GLU A 90 -6.49 8.34 -12.05
N TYR A 91 -5.67 9.35 -11.77
CA TYR A 91 -4.53 9.17 -10.89
C TYR A 91 -5.10 8.87 -9.51
N GLN A 92 -5.12 7.59 -9.16
CA GLN A 92 -5.58 7.10 -7.87
C GLN A 92 -4.50 7.39 -6.79
N PRO A 93 -4.91 7.72 -5.55
CA PRO A 93 -4.80 9.08 -5.04
C PRO A 93 -3.90 9.18 -3.80
N PHE A 94 -3.57 10.41 -3.40
CA PHE A 94 -3.29 10.74 -2.00
C PHE A 94 -4.50 10.30 -1.17
N VAL A 95 -4.36 9.20 -0.43
CA VAL A 95 -5.46 8.58 0.32
C VAL A 95 -5.84 9.53 1.47
N TYR A 96 -6.98 10.20 1.37
CA TYR A 96 -7.55 10.94 2.49
C TYR A 96 -7.91 9.96 3.62
N GLU A 97 -7.82 10.35 4.89
CA GLU A 97 -8.15 9.48 6.04
C GLU A 97 -9.56 8.84 5.96
N GLY A 98 -10.49 9.46 5.21
CA GLY A 98 -11.80 8.88 4.90
C GLY A 98 -11.77 7.68 3.94
N ASP A 99 -10.83 7.66 2.99
CA ASP A 99 -10.62 6.54 2.06
C ASP A 99 -9.84 5.40 2.71
N ILE A 100 -9.03 5.67 3.73
CA ILE A 100 -8.27 4.66 4.46
C ILE A 100 -9.21 3.68 5.16
N LYS A 101 -10.27 4.16 5.82
CA LYS A 101 -11.29 3.27 6.41
C LYS A 101 -12.12 2.54 5.35
N SER A 102 -12.24 3.11 4.16
CA SER A 102 -12.95 2.48 3.03
C SER A 102 -12.23 1.23 2.49
N ILE A 103 -10.95 1.04 2.80
CA ILE A 103 -10.22 -0.18 2.38
C ILE A 103 -10.42 -1.37 3.32
N GLU A 104 -10.88 -1.13 4.55
CA GLU A 104 -11.21 -2.21 5.49
C GLU A 104 -12.40 -3.03 4.95
N GLY A 105 -12.32 -4.34 5.10
CA GLY A 105 -13.30 -5.29 4.56
C GLY A 105 -13.15 -5.60 3.07
N LYS A 106 -12.28 -4.90 2.33
CA LYS A 106 -12.00 -5.26 0.93
C LYS A 106 -11.27 -6.59 0.85
N LYS A 107 -11.67 -7.39 -0.14
CA LYS A 107 -11.03 -8.65 -0.50
C LYS A 107 -9.81 -8.38 -1.37
N CYS A 108 -8.73 -9.13 -1.15
CA CYS A 108 -7.47 -9.00 -1.88
C CYS A 108 -6.74 -10.34 -1.94
N ARG A 109 -5.58 -10.37 -2.60
CA ARG A 109 -4.56 -11.42 -2.41
C ARG A 109 -3.34 -10.83 -1.72
N ALA A 110 -2.86 -11.53 -0.70
CA ALA A 110 -1.73 -11.09 0.11
C ALA A 110 -0.62 -12.14 0.15
N PRO A 111 0.66 -11.72 0.21
CA PRO A 111 1.78 -12.63 0.36
C PRO A 111 1.79 -13.25 1.76
N HIS A 112 2.02 -14.56 1.83
CA HIS A 112 2.27 -15.28 3.07
C HIS A 112 3.61 -16.00 2.96
N LYS A 113 4.46 -15.82 3.97
CA LYS A 113 5.74 -16.52 4.04
C LYS A 113 5.57 -17.75 4.93
N HIS A 114 5.57 -18.92 4.32
CA HIS A 114 5.49 -20.16 5.08
C HIS A 114 6.81 -20.46 5.80
N GLN A 115 6.75 -21.29 6.84
CA GLN A 115 7.93 -21.73 7.62
C GLN A 115 9.04 -22.38 6.77
N TRP A 116 8.69 -22.96 5.62
CA TRP A 116 9.61 -23.62 4.69
C TRP A 116 10.30 -22.65 3.70
N GLY A 117 9.99 -21.34 3.79
CA GLY A 117 10.77 -20.27 3.16
C GLY A 117 10.11 -19.62 1.93
N ASP A 118 9.15 -20.28 1.31
CA ASP A 118 8.48 -19.76 0.10
C ASP A 118 7.39 -18.75 0.43
N THR A 119 7.32 -17.69 -0.38
CA THR A 119 6.25 -16.68 -0.31
C THR A 119 5.19 -17.00 -1.35
N VAL A 120 3.98 -17.27 -0.89
CA VAL A 120 2.83 -17.62 -1.74
C VAL A 120 1.70 -16.63 -1.51
N TYR A 121 1.03 -16.20 -2.57
CA TYR A 121 -0.11 -15.30 -2.48
C TYR A 121 -1.40 -16.06 -2.23
N HIS A 122 -2.14 -15.67 -1.20
CA HIS A 122 -3.43 -16.27 -0.83
C HIS A 122 -4.53 -15.22 -0.81
N ASN A 123 -5.75 -15.65 -1.10
CA ASN A 123 -6.94 -14.82 -0.91
C ASN A 123 -7.07 -14.41 0.56
N ALA A 124 -7.32 -13.13 0.77
CA ALA A 124 -7.34 -12.47 2.06
C ALA A 124 -8.36 -11.32 2.10
N MET A 125 -8.58 -10.78 3.29
CA MET A 125 -9.41 -9.61 3.53
C MET A 125 -8.63 -8.62 4.38
N ILE A 126 -8.67 -7.34 4.00
CA ILE A 126 -8.08 -6.26 4.78
C ILE A 126 -8.91 -6.04 6.04
N CYS A 127 -8.30 -6.15 7.21
CA CYS A 127 -8.96 -6.03 8.50
C CYS A 127 -8.77 -4.65 9.13
N SER A 128 -7.57 -4.09 9.02
CA SER A 128 -7.26 -2.77 9.56
C SER A 128 -6.10 -2.14 8.82
N VAL A 129 -6.08 -0.81 8.77
CA VAL A 129 -4.92 -0.07 8.25
C VAL A 129 -3.96 0.25 9.39
N ILE A 130 -2.68 -0.03 9.17
CA ILE A 130 -1.58 0.29 10.08
C ILE A 130 -0.87 1.50 9.50
N SER A 131 -1.37 2.68 9.82
CA SER A 131 -0.70 3.94 9.49
C SER A 131 0.34 4.24 10.56
N ASN A 132 1.61 4.34 10.16
CA ASN A 132 2.66 4.88 11.02
C ASN A 132 2.93 6.33 10.56
N ASN A 133 2.78 7.32 11.44
CA ASN A 133 2.84 8.75 11.10
C ASN A 133 4.19 9.21 10.48
N ASN A 134 5.18 8.32 10.41
CA ASN A 134 6.55 8.60 9.98
C ASN A 134 6.96 7.82 8.72
N GLU A 135 6.08 7.03 8.10
CA GLU A 135 6.39 6.21 6.92
C GLU A 135 5.48 6.60 5.75
N ASP A 136 6.08 6.86 4.58
CA ASP A 136 5.35 7.16 3.34
C ASP A 136 4.62 5.92 2.77
N GLU A 137 4.83 4.74 3.36
CA GLU A 137 4.26 3.47 2.92
C GLU A 137 3.09 3.02 3.82
N ILE A 138 1.92 2.84 3.22
CA ILE A 138 0.74 2.32 3.91
C ILE A 138 0.89 0.83 4.14
N LYS A 139 0.79 0.38 5.40
CA LYS A 139 0.70 -1.03 5.78
C LYS A 139 -0.73 -1.39 6.15
N VAL A 140 -1.12 -2.61 5.88
CA VAL A 140 -2.42 -3.15 6.28
C VAL A 140 -2.26 -4.49 6.96
N ARG A 141 -3.18 -4.79 7.87
CA ARG A 141 -3.35 -6.11 8.46
C ARG A 141 -4.39 -6.88 7.66
N VAL A 142 -4.04 -8.08 7.23
CA VAL A 142 -4.93 -8.95 6.45
C VAL A 142 -5.18 -10.27 7.16
N LEU A 143 -6.35 -10.86 6.91
CA LEU A 143 -6.67 -12.25 7.28
C LEU A 143 -6.87 -13.08 6.03
N PHE A 144 -6.30 -14.29 6.01
CA PHE A 144 -6.51 -15.23 4.92
C PHE A 144 -7.92 -15.82 4.95
N THR A 145 -8.63 -15.77 3.82
CA THR A 145 -10.01 -16.30 3.71
C THR A 145 -10.05 -17.82 3.60
N ASN A 146 -8.96 -18.41 3.11
CA ASN A 146 -8.82 -19.84 2.89
C ASN A 146 -7.59 -20.41 3.62
N PRO A 147 -7.58 -20.43 4.96
CA PRO A 147 -6.43 -20.91 5.73
C PRO A 147 -6.16 -22.39 5.45
N THR A 148 -4.98 -22.69 4.93
CA THR A 148 -4.51 -24.06 4.62
C THR A 148 -3.65 -24.64 5.75
N HIS A 149 -3.05 -23.76 6.56
CA HIS A 149 -2.20 -24.13 7.70
C HIS A 149 -2.75 -23.53 8.99
N GLN A 150 -2.42 -24.15 10.13
CA GLN A 150 -2.92 -23.70 11.43
C GLN A 150 -2.50 -22.25 11.75
N GLU A 151 -1.31 -21.84 11.36
CA GLU A 151 -0.80 -20.47 11.55
C GLU A 151 -1.57 -19.39 10.78
N MET A 152 -2.35 -19.78 9.76
CA MET A 152 -3.21 -18.88 8.99
C MET A 152 -4.62 -18.74 9.57
N LEU A 153 -5.03 -19.62 10.50
CA LEU A 153 -6.37 -19.59 11.08
C LEU A 153 -6.54 -18.34 11.94
N PRO A 154 -7.58 -17.51 11.73
CA PRO A 154 -7.79 -16.31 12.54
C PRO A 154 -8.05 -16.68 14.00
N CYS A 155 -7.44 -15.95 14.92
CA CYS A 155 -7.67 -16.09 16.35
C CYS A 155 -9.07 -15.59 16.71
N PRO A 156 -9.95 -16.44 17.26
CA PRO A 156 -11.30 -16.01 17.61
C PRO A 156 -11.32 -14.95 18.72
N PHE A 157 -10.32 -14.95 19.61
CA PHE A 157 -10.25 -14.03 20.75
C PHE A 157 -9.56 -12.70 20.43
N TYR A 158 -8.84 -12.60 19.32
CA TYR A 158 -8.10 -11.37 18.98
C TYR A 158 -9.05 -10.21 18.69
N TYR A 159 -10.09 -10.47 17.91
CA TYR A 159 -11.07 -9.45 17.53
C TYR A 159 -12.00 -9.03 18.66
N ASP A 160 -12.24 -9.92 19.61
CA ASP A 160 -12.98 -9.60 20.85
C ASP A 160 -12.07 -8.94 21.91
N SER A 161 -10.80 -8.67 21.59
CA SER A 161 -9.78 -8.13 22.50
C SER A 161 -9.54 -8.96 23.77
N ASP A 162 -9.91 -10.24 23.73
CA ASP A 162 -9.77 -11.21 24.82
C ASP A 162 -8.51 -12.07 24.70
N CYS A 163 -7.78 -11.97 23.58
CA CYS A 163 -6.54 -12.69 23.39
C CYS A 163 -5.43 -12.13 24.30
N LYS A 164 -4.84 -12.99 25.13
CA LYS A 164 -3.76 -12.64 26.07
C LYS A 164 -2.36 -12.93 25.54
N PHE A 165 -2.28 -13.53 24.35
CA PHE A 165 -1.01 -13.92 23.73
C PHE A 165 -0.51 -12.83 22.80
N SER A 166 0.81 -12.74 22.64
CA SER A 166 1.42 -11.90 21.60
C SER A 166 1.10 -12.46 20.21
N GLU A 167 1.36 -11.69 19.15
CA GLU A 167 1.19 -12.18 17.76
C GLU A 167 2.06 -13.41 17.47
N GLU A 168 3.23 -13.51 18.10
CA GLU A 168 4.19 -14.60 17.90
C GLU A 168 3.87 -15.83 18.76
N ASP A 169 3.30 -15.63 19.95
CA ASP A 169 2.99 -16.71 20.90
C ASP A 169 1.58 -17.29 20.72
N CYS A 170 0.71 -16.61 19.98
CA CYS A 170 -0.64 -17.08 19.75
C CYS A 170 -0.65 -18.28 18.82
N ARG A 171 -1.42 -19.32 19.20
CA ARG A 171 -1.60 -20.51 18.35
C ARG A 171 -2.34 -20.22 17.03
N PHE A 172 -3.04 -19.09 16.97
CA PHE A 172 -3.86 -18.68 15.83
C PHE A 172 -3.38 -17.30 15.34
N SER A 173 -3.58 -17.04 14.05
CA SER A 173 -3.19 -15.80 13.39
C SER A 173 -3.91 -14.59 13.98
N HIS A 174 -3.15 -13.54 14.30
CA HIS A 174 -3.69 -12.19 14.52
C HIS A 174 -3.75 -11.39 13.19
N GLY A 175 -3.55 -12.06 12.06
CA GLY A 175 -3.40 -11.45 10.74
C GLY A 175 -1.96 -11.10 10.41
N GLU A 176 -1.71 -10.97 9.11
CA GLU A 176 -0.39 -10.67 8.56
C GLU A 176 -0.31 -9.17 8.25
N ILE A 177 0.80 -8.52 8.60
CA ILE A 177 1.06 -7.12 8.25
C ILE A 177 1.82 -7.08 6.94
N VAL A 178 1.21 -6.48 5.91
CA VAL A 178 1.80 -6.37 4.58
C VAL A 178 1.71 -4.94 4.05
N LEU A 179 2.57 -4.59 3.10
CA LEU A 179 2.48 -3.32 2.38
C LEU A 179 1.20 -3.30 1.55
N PHE A 180 0.48 -2.18 1.55
CA PHE A 180 -0.70 -2.03 0.70
C PHE A 180 -0.34 -2.19 -0.79
N SER A 181 0.84 -1.73 -1.19
CA SER A 181 1.37 -1.87 -2.55
C SER A 181 1.72 -3.30 -2.96
N SER A 182 1.88 -4.23 -2.01
CA SER A 182 2.14 -5.64 -2.33
C SER A 182 0.87 -6.46 -2.52
N LEU A 183 -0.31 -5.88 -2.26
CA LEU A 183 -1.58 -6.57 -2.47
C LEU A 183 -1.87 -6.76 -3.95
N GLN A 184 -2.50 -7.89 -4.25
CA GLN A 184 -3.02 -8.22 -5.58
C GLN A 184 -4.55 -8.27 -5.55
N GLU A 185 -5.16 -8.26 -6.74
CA GLU A 185 -6.61 -8.42 -6.89
C GLU A 185 -7.08 -9.77 -6.33
N TYR A 186 -8.25 -9.77 -5.71
CA TYR A 186 -8.87 -11.00 -5.23
C TYR A 186 -9.24 -11.89 -6.41
N VAL A 187 -8.95 -13.20 -6.30
CA VAL A 187 -9.32 -14.15 -7.35
C VAL A 187 -10.56 -14.89 -6.91
N ASP A 188 -11.69 -14.61 -7.55
CA ASP A 188 -12.95 -15.30 -7.30
C ASP A 188 -12.89 -16.78 -7.71
N PRO A 189 -13.47 -17.69 -6.92
CA PRO A 189 -13.57 -19.09 -7.31
C PRO A 189 -14.45 -19.24 -8.56
N GLN A 190 -13.95 -19.91 -9.59
CA GLN A 190 -14.68 -20.14 -10.84
C GLN A 190 -15.53 -21.42 -10.72
N PHE A 191 -16.66 -21.33 -10.01
CA PHE A 191 -17.53 -22.48 -9.78
C PHE A 191 -18.16 -23.07 -11.05
N ASP A 192 -18.27 -22.28 -12.11
CA ASP A 192 -18.80 -22.71 -13.41
C ASP A 192 -17.93 -23.78 -14.10
N LEU A 193 -16.66 -23.91 -13.69
CA LEU A 193 -15.71 -24.89 -14.23
C LEU A 193 -15.65 -26.18 -13.40
N LEU A 194 -16.52 -26.33 -12.41
CA LEU A 194 -16.52 -27.53 -11.57
C LEU A 194 -17.11 -28.72 -12.33
N GLU A 195 -16.33 -29.79 -12.40
CA GLU A 195 -16.73 -31.06 -12.99
C GLU A 195 -16.41 -32.21 -12.03
N ILE A 196 -17.08 -33.35 -12.22
CA ILE A 196 -16.75 -34.56 -11.47
C ILE A 196 -15.30 -34.95 -11.80
N GLY A 197 -14.48 -35.13 -10.78
CA GLY A 197 -13.05 -35.38 -10.90
C GLY A 197 -12.18 -34.13 -10.73
N SER A 198 -12.73 -32.92 -10.73
CA SER A 198 -11.97 -31.69 -10.49
C SER A 198 -11.35 -31.66 -9.09
N SER A 199 -10.14 -31.08 -9.01
CA SER A 199 -9.44 -30.86 -7.74
C SER A 199 -9.78 -29.49 -7.16
N VAL A 200 -10.20 -29.49 -5.91
CA VAL A 200 -10.70 -28.32 -5.18
C VAL A 200 -10.07 -28.22 -3.81
N LEU A 201 -10.13 -27.04 -3.20
CA LEU A 201 -9.94 -26.87 -1.76
C LEU A 201 -11.31 -26.88 -1.09
N ALA A 202 -11.49 -27.78 -0.13
CA ALA A 202 -12.70 -27.87 0.67
C ALA A 202 -12.40 -27.63 2.16
N LYS A 203 -13.30 -26.96 2.86
CA LYS A 203 -13.16 -26.66 4.30
C LYS A 203 -13.56 -27.87 5.15
N GLN A 204 -12.68 -28.28 6.06
CA GLN A 204 -12.94 -29.34 7.03
C GLN A 204 -13.48 -28.80 8.38
N GLU A 205 -13.87 -29.70 9.28
CA GLU A 205 -14.38 -29.37 10.63
C GLU A 205 -13.36 -28.57 11.48
N ASN A 206 -12.06 -28.77 11.24
CA ASN A 206 -10.97 -28.02 11.87
C ASN A 206 -10.82 -26.58 11.31
N ASN A 207 -11.73 -26.13 10.45
CA ASN A 207 -11.71 -24.86 9.73
C ASN A 207 -10.58 -24.66 8.73
N LEU A 208 -9.78 -25.71 8.45
CA LEU A 208 -8.72 -25.67 7.46
C LEU A 208 -9.20 -26.13 6.10
N TRP A 209 -8.64 -25.51 5.07
CA TRP A 209 -8.90 -25.82 3.67
C TRP A 209 -7.92 -26.88 3.19
N HIS A 210 -8.45 -28.01 2.74
CA HIS A 210 -7.67 -29.15 2.30
C HIS A 210 -8.03 -29.54 0.87
N ARG A 211 -7.05 -30.11 0.17
CA ARG A 211 -7.25 -30.62 -1.17
C ARG A 211 -8.22 -31.80 -1.17
N ALA A 212 -9.19 -31.73 -2.08
CA ALA A 212 -10.20 -32.75 -2.28
C ALA A 212 -10.51 -32.92 -3.77
N LEU A 213 -11.14 -34.04 -4.09
CA LEU A 213 -11.63 -34.38 -5.43
C LEU A 213 -13.15 -34.46 -5.42
N ILE A 214 -13.78 -33.83 -6.41
CA ILE A 214 -15.23 -33.90 -6.58
C ILE A 214 -15.61 -35.29 -7.07
N LYS A 215 -16.51 -35.96 -6.34
CA LYS A 215 -17.09 -37.27 -6.71
C LYS A 215 -18.47 -37.12 -7.32
N HIS A 216 -19.29 -36.24 -6.77
CA HIS A 216 -20.61 -35.91 -7.31
C HIS A 216 -20.89 -34.42 -7.14
N LEU A 217 -21.61 -33.86 -8.13
CA LEU A 217 -22.09 -32.48 -8.13
C LEU A 217 -23.62 -32.48 -8.04
N PHE A 218 -24.13 -31.58 -7.20
CA PHE A 218 -25.53 -31.19 -7.08
C PHE A 218 -25.62 -29.68 -7.31
N ASP A 219 -26.84 -29.11 -7.31
CA ASP A 219 -27.05 -27.70 -7.65
C ASP A 219 -26.36 -26.73 -6.66
N ASP A 220 -26.42 -27.00 -5.36
CA ASP A 220 -25.86 -26.14 -4.29
C ASP A 220 -24.76 -26.83 -3.46
N LYS A 221 -24.50 -28.10 -3.74
CA LYS A 221 -23.63 -28.98 -2.95
C LYS A 221 -22.81 -29.89 -3.82
N CYS A 222 -21.75 -30.41 -3.25
CA CYS A 222 -20.93 -31.44 -3.88
C CYS A 222 -20.50 -32.47 -2.84
N LEU A 223 -20.30 -33.69 -3.32
CA LEU A 223 -19.71 -34.75 -2.55
C LEU A 223 -18.23 -34.83 -2.91
N VAL A 224 -17.36 -34.56 -1.95
CA VAL A 224 -15.92 -34.50 -2.15
C VAL A 224 -15.20 -35.56 -1.35
N ARG A 225 -14.07 -36.03 -1.87
CA ARG A 225 -13.14 -36.91 -1.15
C ARG A 225 -11.84 -36.17 -0.90
N PHE A 226 -11.51 -35.96 0.36
CA PHE A 226 -10.21 -35.38 0.75
C PHE A 226 -9.07 -36.34 0.42
N GLU A 227 -7.89 -35.83 0.09
CA GLU A 227 -6.72 -36.70 -0.13
C GLU A 227 -6.28 -37.45 1.14
N SER A 228 -6.56 -36.86 2.31
CA SER A 228 -6.21 -37.41 3.62
C SER A 228 -7.24 -38.39 4.19
N ASN A 229 -8.43 -38.52 3.59
CA ASN A 229 -9.52 -39.37 4.10
C ASN A 229 -10.07 -40.27 2.99
N THR A 230 -10.55 -41.44 3.37
CA THR A 230 -11.18 -42.39 2.44
C THR A 230 -12.68 -42.17 2.29
N HIS A 231 -13.28 -41.38 3.18
CA HIS A 231 -14.72 -41.13 3.20
C HIS A 231 -15.09 -39.91 2.37
N ASP A 232 -16.27 -40.01 1.76
CA ASP A 232 -16.87 -38.92 1.02
C ASP A 232 -17.67 -38.01 1.95
N ILE A 233 -17.50 -36.70 1.79
CA ILE A 233 -18.13 -35.68 2.63
C ILE A 233 -18.92 -34.74 1.73
N GLU A 234 -20.15 -34.42 2.15
CA GLU A 234 -20.98 -33.42 1.48
C GLU A 234 -20.57 -32.01 1.94
N VAL A 235 -20.35 -31.13 0.97
CA VAL A 235 -19.82 -29.78 1.17
C VAL A 235 -20.64 -28.78 0.34
N CYS A 236 -20.95 -27.62 0.91
CA CYS A 236 -21.68 -26.55 0.20
C CYS A 236 -20.72 -25.77 -0.70
N ILE A 237 -21.06 -25.61 -1.98
CA ILE A 237 -20.17 -25.04 -3.00
C ILE A 237 -19.74 -23.61 -2.63
N ASN A 238 -20.70 -22.74 -2.28
CA ASN A 238 -20.44 -21.31 -2.08
C ASN A 238 -19.76 -20.94 -0.74
N PHE A 239 -19.82 -21.83 0.26
CA PHE A 239 -19.36 -21.51 1.62
C PHE A 239 -18.14 -22.29 2.05
N GLN A 240 -17.86 -23.42 1.40
CA GLN A 240 -16.89 -24.39 1.86
C GLN A 240 -16.00 -24.92 0.74
N MET A 241 -16.08 -24.36 -0.48
CA MET A 241 -15.21 -24.71 -1.60
C MET A 241 -14.57 -23.50 -2.30
N THR A 242 -13.38 -23.72 -2.83
CA THR A 242 -12.71 -22.85 -3.80
C THR A 242 -11.90 -23.72 -4.76
N LEU A 243 -11.71 -23.28 -6.00
CA LEU A 243 -10.77 -23.94 -6.90
C LEU A 243 -9.35 -23.80 -6.35
N MET A 244 -8.54 -24.84 -6.57
CA MET A 244 -7.11 -24.81 -6.28
C MET A 244 -6.45 -23.74 -7.19
N GLN A 245 -6.14 -22.59 -6.62
CA GLN A 245 -5.27 -21.61 -7.26
C GLN A 245 -3.83 -22.07 -7.03
N GLY A 246 -3.34 -22.94 -7.90
CA GLY A 246 -1.96 -23.42 -7.82
C GLY A 246 -0.95 -22.30 -8.10
N PRO A 247 0.32 -22.46 -7.68
CA PRO A 247 1.41 -21.89 -8.47
C PRO A 247 1.30 -22.49 -9.88
N VAL A 248 1.59 -21.69 -10.90
CA VAL A 248 1.69 -22.14 -12.29
C VAL A 248 2.82 -23.16 -12.38
N ASP A 249 2.52 -24.43 -12.12
CA ASP A 249 3.31 -25.59 -12.53
C ASP A 249 2.49 -26.86 -12.28
N PHE A 250 2.46 -27.73 -13.30
CA PHE A 250 1.73 -29.00 -13.39
C PHE A 250 0.23 -28.93 -13.76
N MET A 251 -0.07 -28.33 -14.90
CA MET A 251 -1.15 -28.81 -15.77
C MET A 251 -0.62 -29.05 -17.18
N TYR A 252 0.13 -30.13 -17.35
CA TYR A 252 0.09 -30.97 -18.55
C TYR A 252 0.58 -32.34 -18.10
N PHE A 253 -0.32 -33.31 -18.02
CA PHE A 253 -0.18 -34.56 -18.77
C PHE A 253 -1.54 -35.23 -18.78
N SER A 254 -2.24 -34.99 -19.88
CA SER A 254 -3.08 -35.99 -20.50
C SER A 254 -2.32 -37.32 -20.58
N THR A 255 -2.84 -38.36 -19.96
CA THR A 255 -2.56 -39.73 -20.41
C THR A 255 -3.84 -40.28 -21.01
N ASN A 256 -4.00 -40.04 -22.31
CA ASN A 256 -4.60 -41.02 -23.20
C ASN A 256 -3.50 -42.02 -23.56
N PHE A 257 -3.61 -43.25 -23.07
CA PHE A 257 -3.45 -44.53 -23.79
C PHE A 257 -3.53 -45.69 -22.79
#